data_AF-A0A1Y2GEC9-F1
#
_entry.id   AF-A0A1Y2GEC9-F1
#
_cell.length_a   1.000
_cell.length_b   1.000
_cell.length_c   1.000
_cell.angle_alpha   90.00
_cell.angle_beta   90.00
_cell.angle_gamma   90.00
#
_symmetry.space_group_name_H-M   'P 1'
#
loop_
_entity.id
_entity.type
_entity.pdbx_description
1 polymer ?
#
loop_
_entity_poly.entity_id
_entity_poly.type
_entity_poly.pdbx_seq_one_letter_code
_entity_poly.pdbx_strand_id
1 'polypeptide(L)'
;MAGRKPPTDGLTTRHVIYLVVMHMIGAMILDGGINFGLATAMYKNGSKAVKLWPLPQTLAGDAAVTIIIQQALTWILDRRAVGGDLKKGLVAPLKMPKNAHPIIRWFVGLEHISADVPKNTLANKVAHLFRFHGPRIAVLILATFILYWPITIGILSGLKIHGVGKDYSGLGGDFNLWPLPEIFKGVYGFAVGLTTPFVSYIALIYEGETVTEETNSDLTELSTSAGKDIELQETAASNGV
;
A
#
# COMPACT_ATOMS: atom_id res chain seq x y z
N MET A 1 18.34 1.06 -20.23
CA MET A 1 17.66 0.10 -19.31
C MET A 1 18.65 -0.77 -18.51
N ALA A 2 19.87 -0.30 -18.20
CA ALA A 2 20.86 -1.10 -17.47
C ALA A 2 20.57 -1.07 -15.96
N GLY A 3 19.78 -2.02 -15.45
CA GLY A 3 19.55 -2.16 -14.01
C GLY A 3 18.28 -2.92 -13.60
N ARG A 4 17.24 -2.95 -14.45
CA ARG A 4 15.98 -3.63 -14.13
C ARG A 4 16.12 -5.14 -14.34
N LYS A 5 15.78 -5.93 -13.32
CA LYS A 5 15.80 -7.40 -13.38
C LYS A 5 14.56 -7.93 -14.12
N PRO A 6 14.66 -9.10 -14.80
CA PRO A 6 13.50 -9.70 -15.46
C PRO A 6 12.45 -10.13 -14.42
N PRO A 7 11.14 -10.10 -14.77
CA PRO A 7 10.09 -10.59 -13.88
C PRO A 7 10.25 -12.08 -13.58
N THR A 8 9.96 -12.47 -12.35
CA THR A 8 10.14 -13.86 -11.87
C THR A 8 8.80 -14.51 -11.54
N ASP A 9 8.68 -15.82 -11.77
CA ASP A 9 7.44 -16.59 -11.54
C ASP A 9 7.18 -16.93 -10.06
N GLY A 10 8.12 -16.63 -9.16
CA GLY A 10 8.02 -17.03 -7.76
C GLY A 10 8.82 -16.16 -6.79
N LEU A 11 8.46 -16.28 -5.51
CA LEU A 11 9.18 -15.63 -4.43
C LEU A 11 10.61 -16.18 -4.35
N THR A 12 11.57 -15.27 -4.27
CA THR A 12 12.98 -15.60 -4.07
C THR A 12 13.35 -15.21 -2.64
N THR A 13 14.47 -15.71 -2.12
CA THR A 13 15.00 -15.28 -0.82
C THR A 13 15.18 -13.77 -0.75
N ARG A 14 15.56 -13.13 -1.86
CA ARG A 14 15.69 -11.67 -1.94
C ARG A 14 14.32 -10.97 -1.81
N HIS A 15 13.25 -11.53 -2.39
CA HIS A 15 11.89 -11.03 -2.18
C HIS A 15 11.47 -11.11 -0.71
N VAL A 16 11.72 -12.26 -0.07
CA VAL A 16 11.38 -12.45 1.35
C VAL A 16 12.13 -11.46 2.22
N ILE A 17 13.45 -11.32 2.06
CA ILE A 17 14.25 -10.36 2.82
C ILE A 17 13.76 -8.93 2.58
N TYR A 18 13.49 -8.57 1.32
CA TYR A 18 12.99 -7.25 0.95
C TYR A 18 11.65 -6.94 1.63
N LEU A 19 10.70 -7.87 1.58
CA LEU A 19 9.36 -7.69 2.15
C LEU A 19 9.40 -7.69 3.69
N VAL A 20 10.14 -8.61 4.30
CA VAL A 20 10.19 -8.79 5.76
C VAL A 20 11.05 -7.72 6.43
N VAL A 21 12.25 -7.44 5.92
CA VAL A 21 13.16 -6.53 6.59
C VAL A 21 12.80 -5.08 6.27
N MET A 22 12.69 -4.72 5.00
CA MET A 22 12.45 -3.32 4.63
C MET A 22 10.98 -2.94 4.77
N HIS A 23 10.07 -3.73 4.19
CA HIS A 23 8.67 -3.36 4.10
C HIS A 23 7.81 -3.83 5.28
N MET A 24 8.30 -4.69 6.16
CA MET A 24 7.59 -5.06 7.38
C MET A 24 8.28 -4.45 8.59
N ILE A 25 9.48 -4.91 8.97
CA ILE A 25 10.17 -4.39 10.16
C ILE A 25 10.48 -2.90 10.04
N GLY A 26 11.04 -2.46 8.91
CA GLY A 26 11.34 -1.05 8.66
C GLY A 26 10.10 -0.16 8.72
N ALA A 27 9.01 -0.60 8.08
CA ALA A 27 7.74 0.12 8.09
C ALA A 27 7.11 0.16 9.48
N MET A 28 7.07 -0.95 10.22
CA MET A 28 6.53 -1.01 11.58
C MET A 28 7.28 -0.05 12.51
N ILE A 29 8.62 -0.02 12.45
CA ILE A 29 9.44 0.89 13.27
C ILE A 29 9.15 2.35 12.89
N LEU A 30 9.13 2.66 11.59
CA LEU A 30 8.87 4.00 11.09
C LEU A 30 7.48 4.49 11.50
N ASP A 31 6.44 3.68 11.25
CA ASP A 31 5.06 4.00 11.55
C ASP A 31 4.85 4.14 13.06
N GLY A 32 5.45 3.26 13.87
CA GLY A 32 5.41 3.38 15.32
C GLY A 32 6.08 4.65 15.83
N GLY A 33 7.26 4.99 15.29
CA GLY A 33 7.98 6.22 15.63
C GLY A 33 7.21 7.49 15.27
N ILE A 34 6.66 7.56 14.06
CA ILE A 34 5.86 8.71 13.60
C ILE A 34 4.61 8.87 14.47
N ASN A 35 3.89 7.78 14.73
CA ASN A 35 2.68 7.80 15.53
C ASN A 35 2.96 8.19 16.99
N PHE A 36 4.04 7.69 17.59
CA PHE A 36 4.49 8.10 18.92
C PHE A 36 4.84 9.60 18.95
N GLY A 37 5.56 10.09 17.93
CA GLY A 37 5.93 11.50 17.81
C GLY A 37 4.72 12.42 17.68
N LEU A 38 3.75 12.06 16.84
CA LEU A 38 2.48 12.79 16.69
C LEU A 38 1.69 12.81 18.00
N ALA A 39 1.57 11.67 18.68
CA ALA A 39 0.91 11.59 19.98
C ALA A 39 1.61 12.46 21.02
N THR A 40 2.95 12.45 21.04
CA THR A 40 3.74 13.30 21.94
C THR A 40 3.45 14.78 21.67
N ALA A 41 3.37 15.19 20.41
CA ALA A 41 3.04 16.58 20.03
C ALA A 41 1.60 16.96 20.43
N MET A 42 0.67 16.01 20.39
CA MET A 42 -0.75 16.24 20.70
C MET A 42 -1.08 16.22 22.19
N TYR A 43 -0.48 15.29 22.95
CA TYR A 43 -0.92 14.96 24.30
C TYR A 43 0.00 15.52 25.37
N LYS A 44 1.33 15.50 25.18
CA LYS A 44 2.30 15.85 26.24
C LYS A 44 2.09 17.24 26.86
N ASN A 45 1.77 18.22 26.04
CA ASN A 45 1.52 19.61 26.48
C ASN A 45 0.08 20.05 26.24
N GLY A 46 -0.84 19.09 26.03
CA GLY A 46 -2.25 19.37 25.78
C GLY A 46 -2.94 19.89 27.04
N SER A 47 -3.78 20.91 26.90
CA SER A 47 -4.58 21.46 28.02
C SER A 47 -5.88 20.72 28.26
N LYS A 48 -6.20 19.72 27.43
CA LYS A 48 -7.44 18.95 27.48
C LYS A 48 -7.14 17.53 27.92
N ALA A 49 -8.13 16.90 28.54
CA ALA A 49 -7.99 15.52 28.96
C ALA A 49 -8.11 14.56 27.77
N VAL A 50 -7.17 13.63 27.66
CA VAL A 50 -7.20 12.50 26.73
C VAL A 50 -8.20 11.48 27.23
N LYS A 51 -9.22 11.19 26.43
CA LYS A 51 -10.31 10.28 26.80
C LYS A 51 -10.45 9.17 25.76
N LEU A 52 -11.09 8.06 26.13
CA LEU A 52 -11.32 6.96 25.19
C LEU A 52 -12.30 7.35 24.08
N TRP A 53 -13.47 7.88 24.44
CA TRP A 53 -14.57 8.16 23.51
C TRP A 53 -14.83 9.66 23.28
N PRO A 54 -15.02 10.49 24.33
CA PRO A 54 -15.50 11.84 24.15
C PRO A 54 -14.48 12.74 23.43
N LEU A 55 -14.99 13.55 22.52
CA LEU A 55 -14.26 14.68 21.95
C LEU A 55 -13.88 15.70 23.05
N PRO A 56 -12.86 16.55 22.83
CA PRO A 56 -12.10 16.72 21.58
C PRO A 56 -10.82 15.87 21.46
N GLN A 57 -10.34 15.22 22.52
CA GLN A 57 -9.15 14.35 22.48
C GLN A 57 -9.56 12.91 22.76
N THR A 58 -10.02 12.24 21.70
CA THR A 58 -10.51 10.86 21.74
C THR A 58 -9.45 9.90 21.20
N LEU A 59 -9.06 8.89 21.98
CA LEU A 59 -8.15 7.83 21.54
C LEU A 59 -8.82 6.94 20.49
N ALA A 60 -10.11 6.64 20.65
CA ALA A 60 -10.86 5.82 19.69
C ALA A 60 -10.95 6.50 18.31
N GLY A 61 -11.23 7.80 18.30
CA GLY A 61 -11.29 8.58 17.05
C GLY A 61 -9.91 8.76 16.42
N ASP A 62 -8.87 9.03 17.22
CA ASP A 62 -7.50 9.16 16.70
C ASP A 62 -7.01 7.83 16.08
N ALA A 63 -7.27 6.69 16.74
CA ALA A 63 -6.95 5.37 16.21
C ALA A 63 -7.70 5.06 14.89
N ALA A 64 -8.97 5.45 14.78
CA ALA A 64 -9.76 5.31 13.56
C ALA A 64 -9.19 6.14 12.40
N VAL A 65 -8.92 7.43 12.65
CA VAL A 65 -8.35 8.35 11.66
C VAL A 65 -6.95 7.89 11.22
N THR A 66 -6.16 7.36 12.16
CA THR A 66 -4.84 6.80 11.88
C THR A 66 -4.92 5.68 10.85
N ILE A 67 -5.86 4.73 10.96
CA ILE A 67 -6.03 3.67 9.94
C ILE A 67 -6.33 4.30 8.58
N ILE A 68 -7.27 5.24 8.51
CA ILE A 68 -7.68 5.85 7.24
C ILE A 68 -6.50 6.52 6.54
N ILE A 69 -5.75 7.36 7.28
CA ILE A 69 -4.63 8.11 6.73
C ILE A 69 -3.46 7.17 6.41
N GLN A 70 -3.09 6.28 7.33
CA GLN A 70 -1.94 5.39 7.18
C GLN A 70 -2.15 4.44 6.00
N GLN A 71 -3.29 3.76 5.87
CA GLN A 71 -3.51 2.83 4.75
C GLN A 71 -3.54 3.54 3.39
N ALA A 72 -4.03 4.77 3.32
CA ALA A 72 -3.96 5.58 2.10
C ALA A 72 -2.51 5.96 1.74
N LEU A 73 -1.71 6.38 2.74
CA LEU A 73 -0.31 6.73 2.53
C LEU A 73 0.53 5.50 2.17
N THR A 74 0.43 4.40 2.92
CA THR A 74 1.08 3.11 2.67
C THR A 74 0.84 2.67 1.22
N TRP A 75 -0.42 2.65 0.78
CA TRP A 75 -0.77 2.27 -0.60
C TRP A 75 -0.03 3.08 -1.68
N ILE A 76 0.09 4.39 -1.47
CA ILE A 76 0.69 5.31 -2.43
C ILE A 76 2.22 5.27 -2.36
N LEU A 77 2.77 5.35 -1.15
CA LEU A 77 4.21 5.48 -0.91
C LEU A 77 4.94 4.17 -1.23
N ASP A 78 4.40 3.02 -0.83
CA ASP A 78 5.06 1.74 -1.06
C ASP A 78 5.06 1.34 -2.54
N ARG A 79 3.98 1.64 -3.27
CA ARG A 79 3.98 1.46 -4.73
C ARG A 79 5.09 2.28 -5.39
N ARG A 80 5.29 3.53 -4.94
CA ARG A 80 6.37 4.38 -5.45
C ARG A 80 7.75 3.87 -5.03
N ALA A 81 7.90 3.44 -3.78
CA ALA A 81 9.14 2.89 -3.26
C ALA A 81 9.54 1.63 -4.04
N VAL A 82 8.63 0.67 -4.20
CA VAL A 82 8.83 -0.55 -4.98
C VAL A 82 9.19 -0.24 -6.43
N GLY A 83 8.46 0.68 -7.09
CA GLY A 83 8.81 1.10 -8.45
C GLY A 83 10.22 1.70 -8.55
N GLY A 84 10.64 2.48 -7.55
CA GLY A 84 12.01 3.01 -7.45
C GLY A 84 13.07 1.92 -7.24
N ASP A 85 12.79 0.96 -6.36
CA ASP A 85 13.71 -0.12 -6.00
C ASP A 85 13.88 -1.13 -7.15
N LEU A 86 12.82 -1.37 -7.92
CA LEU A 86 12.86 -2.16 -9.16
C LEU A 86 13.72 -1.48 -10.23
N LYS A 87 13.61 -0.15 -10.40
CA LYS A 87 14.44 0.61 -11.34
C LYS A 87 15.93 0.53 -10.99
N LYS A 88 16.25 0.44 -9.69
CA LYS A 88 17.61 0.27 -9.18
C LYS A 88 18.09 -1.18 -9.18
N GLY A 89 17.24 -2.15 -9.53
CA GLY A 89 17.60 -3.58 -9.50
C GLY A 89 17.78 -4.17 -8.10
N LEU A 90 17.27 -3.49 -7.06
CA LEU A 90 17.35 -3.97 -5.67
C LEU A 90 16.54 -5.25 -5.48
N VAL A 91 15.44 -5.38 -6.21
CA VAL A 91 14.57 -6.55 -6.21
C VAL A 91 14.08 -6.81 -7.64
N ALA A 92 13.62 -8.03 -7.94
CA ALA A 92 13.02 -8.34 -9.22
C ALA A 92 11.50 -8.12 -9.16
N PRO A 93 10.84 -7.81 -10.29
CA PRO A 93 9.39 -7.84 -10.35
C PRO A 93 8.87 -9.29 -10.19
N LEU A 94 7.62 -9.42 -9.75
CA LEU A 94 6.93 -10.70 -9.64
C LEU A 94 5.86 -10.82 -10.72
N LYS A 95 5.66 -12.02 -11.24
CA LYS A 95 4.52 -12.32 -12.10
C LYS A 95 3.34 -12.80 -11.26
N MET A 96 2.14 -12.53 -11.76
CA MET A 96 0.90 -13.05 -11.19
C MET A 96 0.84 -14.56 -11.42
N PRO A 97 0.49 -15.38 -10.40
CA PRO A 97 0.20 -16.79 -10.61
C PRO A 97 -0.85 -16.99 -11.70
N LYS A 98 -0.60 -17.92 -12.63
CA LYS A 98 -1.47 -18.15 -13.80
C LYS A 98 -2.93 -18.46 -13.44
N ASN A 99 -3.14 -19.10 -12.29
CA ASN A 99 -4.45 -19.48 -11.75
C ASN A 99 -5.01 -18.48 -10.73
N ALA A 100 -4.52 -17.23 -10.69
CA ALA A 100 -5.01 -16.23 -9.76
C ALA A 100 -6.49 -15.89 -10.01
N HIS A 101 -7.27 -15.87 -8.93
CA HIS A 101 -8.70 -15.56 -8.97
C HIS A 101 -8.96 -14.13 -9.51
N PRO A 102 -10.05 -13.87 -10.25
CA PRO A 102 -10.36 -12.55 -10.81
C PRO A 102 -10.34 -11.41 -9.80
N ILE A 103 -10.81 -11.65 -8.57
CA ILE A 103 -10.80 -10.66 -7.47
C ILE A 103 -9.36 -10.27 -7.09
N ILE A 104 -8.43 -11.22 -7.09
CA ILE A 104 -7.01 -10.94 -6.78
C ILE A 104 -6.39 -10.11 -7.91
N ARG A 105 -6.67 -10.49 -9.17
CA ARG A 105 -6.22 -9.75 -10.35
C ARG A 105 -6.74 -8.31 -10.36
N TRP A 106 -8.03 -8.15 -10.05
CA TRP A 106 -8.65 -6.85 -9.83
C TRP A 106 -7.96 -6.11 -8.70
N PHE A 107 -7.77 -6.71 -7.54
CA PHE A 107 -7.19 -6.01 -6.39
C PHE A 107 -5.76 -5.51 -6.66
N VAL A 108 -4.96 -6.30 -7.39
CA VAL A 108 -3.63 -5.87 -7.85
C VAL A 108 -3.70 -4.71 -8.83
N GLY A 109 -4.76 -4.64 -9.64
CA GLY A 109 -5.01 -3.59 -10.62
C GLY A 109 -4.63 -3.96 -12.04
N LEU A 110 -4.64 -5.26 -12.38
CA LEU A 110 -4.19 -5.74 -13.69
C LEU A 110 -5.11 -5.29 -14.83
N GLU A 111 -6.39 -5.04 -14.56
CA GLU A 111 -7.34 -4.59 -15.59
C GLU A 111 -7.04 -3.18 -16.13
N HIS A 112 -6.21 -2.41 -15.43
CA HIS A 112 -5.76 -1.09 -15.87
C HIS A 112 -4.48 -1.13 -16.71
N ILE A 113 -3.75 -2.25 -16.73
CA ILE A 113 -2.55 -2.38 -17.58
C ILE A 113 -2.97 -2.37 -19.06
N SER A 114 -4.13 -2.95 -19.36
CA SER A 114 -4.68 -3.02 -20.72
C SER A 114 -5.63 -1.86 -21.07
N ALA A 115 -5.79 -0.86 -20.19
CA ALA A 115 -6.74 0.24 -20.41
C ALA A 115 -6.07 1.44 -21.08
N ASP A 116 -6.73 2.02 -22.09
CA ASP A 116 -6.24 3.22 -22.79
C ASP A 116 -5.97 4.37 -21.81
N VAL A 117 -4.78 4.98 -21.94
CA VAL A 117 -4.38 6.15 -21.14
C VAL A 117 -5.34 7.32 -21.43
N PRO A 118 -6.02 7.90 -20.43
CA PRO A 118 -7.01 8.94 -20.65
C PRO A 118 -6.42 10.23 -21.24
N LYS A 119 -7.22 10.95 -22.04
CA LYS A 119 -6.88 12.24 -22.67
C LYS A 119 -6.28 13.24 -21.65
N ASN A 120 -5.30 14.05 -22.10
CA ASN A 120 -4.24 14.67 -21.27
C ASN A 120 -4.63 15.69 -20.16
N THR A 121 -5.90 15.86 -19.79
CA THR A 121 -6.28 16.90 -18.83
C THR A 121 -5.96 16.50 -17.38
N LEU A 122 -5.57 17.47 -16.55
CA LEU A 122 -5.26 17.27 -15.13
C LEU A 122 -6.43 16.62 -14.37
N ALA A 123 -7.67 17.06 -14.64
CA ALA A 123 -8.87 16.51 -14.04
C ALA A 123 -9.05 15.01 -14.34
N ASN A 124 -8.79 14.59 -15.59
CA ASN A 124 -8.88 13.19 -15.98
C ASN A 124 -7.78 12.35 -15.30
N LYS A 125 -6.56 12.89 -15.14
CA LYS A 125 -5.47 12.21 -14.42
C LYS A 125 -5.84 11.99 -12.95
N VAL A 126 -6.35 13.02 -12.29
CA VAL A 126 -6.77 12.93 -10.88
C VAL A 126 -7.93 11.95 -10.74
N ALA A 127 -8.97 12.05 -11.58
CA ALA A 127 -10.10 11.13 -11.57
C ALA A 127 -9.66 9.68 -11.83
N HIS A 128 -8.72 9.46 -12.74
CA HIS A 128 -8.14 8.15 -13.02
C HIS A 128 -7.40 7.60 -11.79
N LEU A 129 -6.57 8.41 -11.13
CA LEU A 129 -5.88 8.01 -9.90
C LEU A 129 -6.87 7.63 -8.80
N PHE A 130 -7.95 8.39 -8.62
CA PHE A 130 -8.98 8.06 -7.64
C PHE A 130 -9.74 6.78 -7.99
N ARG A 131 -10.10 6.57 -9.26
CA ARG A 131 -10.77 5.33 -9.72
C ARG A 131 -9.88 4.11 -9.58
N PHE A 132 -8.59 4.26 -9.85
CA PHE A 132 -7.62 3.18 -9.71
C PHE A 132 -7.27 2.91 -8.25
N HIS A 133 -6.85 3.89 -7.46
CA HIS A 133 -6.38 3.63 -6.11
C HIS A 133 -7.52 3.55 -5.08
N GLY A 134 -8.59 4.34 -5.24
CA GLY A 134 -9.64 4.54 -4.24
C GLY A 134 -10.29 3.24 -3.74
N PRO A 135 -10.84 2.37 -4.62
CA PRO A 135 -11.48 1.12 -4.19
C PRO A 135 -10.54 0.20 -3.41
N ARG A 136 -9.26 0.15 -3.80
CA ARG A 136 -8.25 -0.74 -3.18
C ARG A 136 -7.81 -0.22 -1.82
N ILE A 137 -7.61 1.10 -1.73
CA ILE A 137 -7.40 1.79 -0.45
C ILE A 137 -8.59 1.54 0.48
N ALA A 138 -9.83 1.65 -0.02
CA ALA A 138 -11.03 1.43 0.79
C ALA A 138 -11.11 0.01 1.34
N VAL A 139 -10.79 -1.01 0.54
CA VAL A 139 -10.71 -2.41 1.00
C VAL A 139 -9.63 -2.58 2.08
N LEU A 140 -8.45 -1.98 1.91
CA LEU A 140 -7.39 -2.03 2.92
C LEU A 140 -7.79 -1.33 4.22
N ILE A 141 -8.38 -0.14 4.13
CA ILE A 141 -8.90 0.60 5.27
C ILE A 141 -9.92 -0.27 6.00
N LEU A 142 -10.90 -0.83 5.30
CA LEU A 142 -11.96 -1.62 5.92
C LEU A 142 -11.41 -2.88 6.59
N ALA A 143 -10.54 -3.64 5.90
CA ALA A 143 -9.93 -4.83 6.45
C ALA A 143 -9.08 -4.51 7.70
N THR A 144 -8.29 -3.45 7.64
CA THR A 144 -7.45 -3.00 8.77
C THR A 144 -8.31 -2.47 9.92
N PHE A 145 -9.38 -1.73 9.62
CA PHE A 145 -10.30 -1.19 10.60
C PHE A 145 -11.03 -2.29 11.37
N ILE A 146 -11.59 -3.26 10.66
CA ILE A 146 -12.29 -4.41 11.27
C ILE A 146 -11.34 -5.21 12.16
N LEU A 147 -10.06 -5.31 11.81
CA LEU A 147 -9.10 -6.06 12.61
C LEU A 147 -8.57 -5.25 13.81
N TYR A 148 -7.95 -4.11 13.56
CA TYR A 148 -7.17 -3.38 14.57
C TYR A 148 -8.00 -2.50 15.48
N TRP A 149 -9.06 -1.87 14.95
CA TRP A 149 -9.86 -0.93 15.73
C TRP A 149 -10.61 -1.60 16.89
N PRO A 150 -11.39 -2.69 16.72
CA PRO A 150 -12.08 -3.30 17.85
C PRO A 150 -11.13 -3.94 18.87
N ILE A 151 -10.01 -4.51 18.43
CA ILE A 151 -8.96 -5.01 19.34
C ILE A 151 -8.44 -3.87 20.22
N THR A 152 -8.17 -2.72 19.61
CA THR A 152 -7.70 -1.51 20.29
C THR A 152 -8.71 -1.01 21.31
N ILE A 153 -9.99 -0.90 20.92
CA ILE A 153 -11.05 -0.50 21.84
C ILE A 153 -11.21 -1.50 22.98
N GLY A 154 -11.09 -2.80 22.70
CA GLY A 154 -11.13 -3.86 23.72
C GLY A 154 -9.99 -3.71 24.75
N ILE A 155 -8.75 -3.51 24.29
CA ILE A 155 -7.59 -3.30 25.16
C ILE A 155 -7.76 -2.04 26.02
N LEU A 156 -8.10 -0.90 25.41
CA LEU A 156 -8.27 0.36 26.14
C LEU A 156 -9.44 0.30 27.14
N SER A 157 -10.53 -0.38 26.79
CA SER A 157 -11.65 -0.61 27.70
C SER A 157 -11.24 -1.53 28.86
N GLY A 158 -10.41 -2.54 28.61
CA GLY A 158 -9.85 -3.40 29.65
C GLY A 158 -8.93 -2.65 30.61
N LEU A 159 -8.04 -1.79 30.10
CA LEU A 159 -7.14 -0.97 30.93
C LEU A 159 -7.93 -0.02 31.84
N LYS A 160 -9.01 0.58 31.32
CA LYS A 160 -9.94 1.40 32.11
C LYS A 160 -10.52 0.63 33.30
N ILE A 161 -10.93 -0.63 33.11
CA ILE A 161 -11.53 -1.48 34.16
C ILE A 161 -10.52 -1.74 35.30
N HIS A 162 -9.22 -1.80 35.00
CA HIS A 162 -8.16 -2.06 35.98
C HIS A 162 -7.60 -0.79 36.65
N GLY A 163 -8.29 0.34 36.52
CA GLY A 163 -7.93 1.58 37.23
C GLY A 163 -6.82 2.40 36.58
N VAL A 164 -6.40 2.05 35.35
CA VAL A 164 -5.59 2.94 34.52
C VAL A 164 -6.52 4.02 33.96
N GLY A 165 -6.45 5.20 34.57
CA GLY A 165 -7.28 6.35 34.24
C GLY A 165 -8.34 6.65 35.27
N LYS A 166 -7.87 7.08 36.44
CA LYS A 166 -8.67 7.46 37.60
C LYS A 166 -9.48 8.74 37.33
N ASP A 167 -10.53 8.61 36.53
CA ASP A 167 -11.73 9.41 36.69
C ASP A 167 -12.94 8.71 36.07
N TYR A 168 -13.90 8.34 36.93
CA TYR A 168 -15.10 7.55 36.60
C TYR A 168 -16.21 8.41 35.97
N SER A 169 -15.86 9.41 35.16
CA SER A 169 -16.88 10.12 34.37
C SER A 169 -17.37 9.21 33.24
N GLY A 170 -18.35 8.36 33.58
CA GLY A 170 -19.29 7.55 32.80
C GLY A 170 -18.84 6.88 31.50
N LEU A 171 -18.23 7.62 30.58
CA LEU A 171 -18.03 7.25 29.18
C LEU A 171 -16.58 7.48 28.69
N GLY A 172 -15.71 8.13 29.48
CA GLY A 172 -14.40 8.62 28.99
C GLY A 172 -13.16 7.83 29.40
N GLY A 173 -12.95 7.62 30.71
CA GLY A 173 -11.62 7.28 31.25
C GLY A 173 -10.61 8.41 31.01
N ASP A 174 -9.80 8.76 32.01
CA ASP A 174 -8.75 9.77 31.85
C ASP A 174 -7.40 9.09 31.52
N PHE A 175 -6.91 9.25 30.29
CA PHE A 175 -5.64 8.67 29.83
C PHE A 175 -4.48 9.69 29.83
N ASN A 176 -4.57 10.80 30.57
CA ASN A 176 -3.52 11.83 30.68
C ASN A 176 -2.23 11.39 31.39
N LEU A 177 -2.06 10.10 31.66
CA LEU A 177 -0.86 9.59 32.29
C LEU A 177 0.24 9.48 31.24
N TRP A 178 1.09 10.49 31.11
CA TRP A 178 2.29 10.36 30.28
C TRP A 178 3.16 9.19 30.78
N PRO A 179 3.71 8.33 29.91
CA PRO A 179 3.64 8.34 28.43
C PRO A 179 2.60 7.36 27.84
N LEU A 180 1.54 7.02 28.56
CA LEU A 180 0.57 5.99 28.16
C LEU A 180 -0.06 6.24 26.79
N PRO A 181 -0.67 7.42 26.49
CA PRO A 181 -1.31 7.62 25.20
C PRO A 181 -0.29 7.67 24.06
N GLU A 182 0.94 8.13 24.31
CA GLU A 182 2.03 8.12 23.34
C GLU A 182 2.52 6.71 23.03
N ILE A 183 2.77 5.89 24.05
CA ILE A 183 3.14 4.48 23.89
C ILE A 183 2.03 3.75 23.16
N PHE A 184 0.77 3.96 23.55
CA PHE A 184 -0.38 3.39 22.86
C PHE A 184 -0.35 3.69 21.36
N LYS A 185 -0.21 4.97 20.99
CA LYS A 185 -0.18 5.39 19.59
C LYS A 185 1.01 4.82 18.84
N GLY A 186 2.19 4.77 19.49
CA GLY A 186 3.39 4.17 18.93
C GLY A 186 3.23 2.68 18.65
N VAL A 187 2.74 1.91 19.62
CA VAL A 187 2.47 0.48 19.46
C VAL A 187 1.39 0.24 18.41
N TYR A 188 0.35 1.07 18.39
CA TYR A 188 -0.72 0.98 17.41
C TYR A 188 -0.21 1.24 15.98
N GLY A 189 0.56 2.31 15.77
CA GLY A 189 1.18 2.60 14.48
C GLY A 189 2.14 1.49 14.03
N PHE A 190 2.94 0.96 14.96
CA PHE A 190 3.82 -0.18 14.73
C PHE A 190 3.04 -1.41 14.27
N ALA A 191 1.92 -1.72 14.93
CA ALA A 191 1.09 -2.87 14.59
C ALA A 191 0.40 -2.70 13.22
N VAL A 192 -0.13 -1.51 12.91
CA VAL A 192 -0.73 -1.22 11.60
C VAL A 192 0.30 -1.30 10.46
N GLY A 193 1.56 -0.94 10.72
CA GLY A 193 2.67 -1.09 9.77
C GLY A 193 2.94 -2.53 9.31
N LEU A 194 2.38 -3.54 10.00
CA LEU A 194 2.41 -4.94 9.54
C LEU A 194 1.66 -5.15 8.21
N THR A 195 0.84 -4.18 7.77
CA THR A 195 0.10 -4.26 6.51
C THR A 195 0.93 -3.82 5.29
N THR A 196 2.01 -3.08 5.49
CA THR A 196 2.92 -2.58 4.44
C THR A 196 3.52 -3.67 3.53
N PRO A 197 4.04 -4.83 4.02
CA PRO A 197 4.60 -5.85 3.12
C PRO A 197 3.56 -6.41 2.14
N PHE A 198 2.27 -6.41 2.49
CA PHE A 198 1.20 -6.84 1.61
C PHE A 198 1.01 -5.87 0.43
N VAL A 199 1.04 -4.57 0.69
CA VAL A 199 0.98 -3.53 -0.36
C VAL A 199 2.20 -3.62 -1.27
N SER A 200 3.39 -3.79 -0.68
CA SER A 200 4.63 -3.91 -1.45
C SER A 200 4.66 -5.17 -2.30
N TYR A 201 4.12 -6.28 -1.81
CA TYR A 201 3.96 -7.51 -2.58
C TYR A 201 3.03 -7.31 -3.79
N ILE A 202 1.91 -6.63 -3.61
CA ILE A 202 0.98 -6.27 -4.70
C ILE A 202 1.67 -5.38 -5.74
N ALA A 203 2.46 -4.41 -5.29
CA ALA A 203 3.21 -3.53 -6.17
C ALA A 203 4.24 -4.30 -7.01
N LEU A 204 4.93 -5.30 -6.41
CA LEU A 204 5.87 -6.17 -7.14
C LEU A 204 5.18 -6.95 -8.26
N ILE A 205 3.97 -7.46 -8.00
CA ILE A 205 3.19 -8.17 -9.01
C ILE A 205 2.71 -7.23 -10.11
N TYR A 206 2.14 -6.10 -9.72
CA TYR A 206 1.65 -5.10 -10.66
C TYR A 206 2.75 -4.68 -11.65
N GLU A 207 3.94 -4.34 -11.14
CA GLU A 207 5.08 -3.93 -11.97
C GLU A 207 5.62 -5.08 -12.84
N GLY A 208 5.55 -6.33 -12.40
CA GLY A 208 5.99 -7.46 -13.20
C GLY A 208 5.05 -7.80 -14.35
N GLU A 209 3.75 -7.65 -14.14
CA GLU A 209 2.75 -7.79 -15.21
C GLU A 209 2.86 -6.62 -16.20
N THR A 210 3.08 -5.38 -15.73
CA THR A 210 3.30 -4.22 -16.62
C THR A 210 4.50 -4.43 -17.54
N VAL A 211 5.64 -4.88 -17.00
CA VAL A 211 6.83 -5.17 -17.82
C VAL A 211 6.59 -6.32 -18.80
N THR A 212 5.82 -7.32 -18.41
CA THR A 212 5.52 -8.48 -19.28
C THR A 212 4.63 -8.06 -20.46
N GLU A 213 3.60 -7.25 -20.21
CA GLU A 213 2.73 -6.70 -21.25
C GLU A 213 3.50 -5.79 -22.21
N GLU A 214 4.32 -4.85 -21.71
CA GLU A 214 5.18 -4.00 -22.54
C GLU A 214 6.07 -4.84 -23.49
N THR A 215 6.70 -5.90 -22.94
CA THR A 215 7.57 -6.79 -23.73
C THR A 215 6.78 -7.54 -24.81
N ASN A 216 5.57 -8.01 -24.50
CA ASN A 216 4.73 -8.73 -25.47
C ASN A 216 4.21 -7.80 -26.58
N SER A 217 3.87 -6.56 -26.25
CA SER A 217 3.47 -5.53 -27.22
C SER A 217 4.61 -5.25 -28.19
N ASP A 218 5.82 -4.99 -27.69
CA ASP A 218 7.02 -4.74 -28.52
C ASP A 218 7.31 -5.91 -29.48
N LEU A 219 7.22 -7.15 -28.99
CA LEU A 219 7.41 -8.34 -29.82
C LEU A 219 6.35 -8.49 -30.91
N THR A 220 5.09 -8.15 -30.59
CA THR A 220 3.98 -8.20 -31.55
C THR A 220 4.17 -7.16 -32.66
N GLU A 221 4.59 -5.94 -32.32
CA GLU A 221 4.90 -4.88 -33.29
C GLU A 221 6.07 -5.27 -34.21
N LEU A 222 7.15 -5.81 -33.64
CA LEU A 222 8.31 -6.30 -34.41
C LEU A 222 7.93 -7.42 -35.38
N SER A 223 7.13 -8.40 -34.94
CA SER A 223 6.69 -9.51 -35.80
C SER A 223 5.80 -9.03 -36.95
N THR A 224 4.95 -8.03 -36.71
CA THR A 224 4.05 -7.44 -37.71
C THR A 224 4.81 -6.61 -38.73
N SER A 225 5.84 -5.86 -38.30
CA SER A 225 6.74 -5.12 -39.19
C SER A 225 7.52 -6.07 -40.09
N ALA A 226 8.13 -7.12 -39.51
CA ALA A 226 8.90 -8.10 -40.27
C ALA A 226 8.04 -8.85 -41.30
N GLY A 227 6.79 -9.20 -40.96
CA GLY A 227 5.86 -9.83 -41.91
C GLY A 227 5.52 -8.94 -43.11
N LYS A 228 5.30 -7.63 -42.88
CA LYS A 228 5.07 -6.66 -43.97
C LYS A 228 6.29 -6.51 -44.89
N ASP A 229 7.50 -6.52 -44.32
CA ASP A 229 8.73 -6.41 -45.10
C ASP A 229 8.94 -7.62 -46.03
N ILE A 230 8.58 -8.83 -45.56
CA ILE A 230 8.64 -10.06 -46.37
C ILE A 230 7.61 -10.01 -47.50
N GLU A 231 6.37 -9.63 -47.22
CA GLU A 231 5.30 -9.52 -48.24
C GLU A 231 5.64 -8.50 -49.34
N LEU A 232 6.28 -7.38 -48.97
CA LEU A 232 6.77 -6.38 -49.92
C LEU A 232 7.90 -6.93 -50.82
N GLN A 233 8.80 -7.75 -50.27
CA GLN A 233 9.87 -8.40 -51.05
C GLN A 233 9.31 -9.45 -52.03
N GLU A 234 8.35 -10.27 -51.62
CA GLU A 234 7.71 -11.26 -52.49
C GLU A 234 6.92 -10.58 -53.63
N THR A 235 6.21 -9.49 -53.32
CA THR A 235 5.46 -8.73 -54.33
C THR A 235 6.39 -8.04 -55.33
N ALA A 236 7.52 -7.50 -54.86
CA ALA A 236 8.54 -6.91 -55.74
C ALA A 236 9.22 -7.95 -56.65
N ALA A 237 9.47 -9.15 -56.14
CA ALA A 237 10.03 -10.25 -56.93
C ALA A 237 9.05 -10.80 -57.98
N SER A 238 7.75 -10.84 -57.67
CA SER A 238 6.68 -11.29 -58.57
C SER A 238 6.45 -10.32 -59.74
N ASN A 239 6.53 -9.00 -59.50
CA ASN A 239 6.30 -7.97 -60.52
C ASN A 239 7.52 -7.63 -61.38
N GLY A 240 8.68 -8.26 -61.11
CA GLY A 240 9.94 -8.05 -61.83
C GLY A 240 10.18 -9.04 -62.98
N VAL A 241 9.18 -9.82 -63.40
CA VAL A 241 9.23 -10.81 -64.49
C VAL A 241 8.37 -10.35 -65.67
#